data_AF-A0A238VX42-F1
#
_entry.id   AF-A0A238VX42-F1
#
_cell.length_a   1.000
_cell.length_b   1.000
_cell.length_c   1.000
_cell.angle_alpha   90.00
_cell.angle_beta   90.00
_cell.angle_gamma   90.00
#
_symmetry.space_group_name_H-M   'P 1'
#
loop_
_entity.id
_entity.type
_entity.pdbx_description
1 polymer ?
#
loop_
_entity_poly.entity_id
_entity_poly.type
_entity_poly.pdbx_seq_one_letter_code
_entity_poly.pdbx_strand_id
1 'polypeptide(L)'
;MTDEAPTEGSVGDLAIETRGVLAPSTAEEAAREYGEAGPAAQVVVRETAKAMAFDAAEYDERVTSDVIETARDAIFAELLVVNVADRSTFEAWLERSQFDPDDVVLLGGENVDGVVWHPVPFAETVIAATYHEAVDAAVSTLRRNAFGRVYRGVFAEADGGEKGSRVD
;
A
#
# COMPACT_ATOMS: atom_id res chain seq x y z
N MET A 1 9.66 -43.18 37.21
CA MET A 1 9.16 -41.93 37.82
C MET A 1 9.69 -40.83 36.95
N THR A 2 8.76 -40.25 36.21
CA THR A 2 8.91 -39.48 34.99
C THR A 2 9.45 -38.09 35.31
N ASP A 3 10.42 -37.62 34.54
CA ASP A 3 10.60 -36.19 34.29
C ASP A 3 11.32 -36.02 32.94
N GLU A 4 10.58 -36.28 31.85
CA GLU A 4 10.87 -35.66 30.56
C GLU A 4 10.03 -34.38 30.52
N ALA A 5 10.67 -33.24 30.73
CA ALA A 5 10.08 -31.95 30.43
C ALA A 5 10.07 -31.77 28.89
N PRO A 6 8.92 -31.55 28.24
CA PRO A 6 8.92 -31.16 26.84
C PRO A 6 8.95 -29.64 26.71
N THR A 7 9.76 -29.22 25.72
CA THR A 7 9.58 -28.07 24.83
C THR A 7 9.76 -26.67 25.40
N GLU A 8 11.00 -26.18 25.32
CA GLU A 8 11.25 -24.81 24.86
C GLU A 8 10.67 -24.69 23.44
N GLY A 9 9.44 -24.19 23.36
CA GLY A 9 8.92 -23.59 22.14
C GLY A 9 9.76 -22.37 21.83
N SER A 10 10.84 -22.56 21.06
CA SER A 10 11.44 -21.48 20.31
C SER A 10 10.33 -20.84 19.51
N VAL A 11 9.97 -19.61 19.87
CA VAL A 11 9.06 -18.74 19.11
C VAL A 11 9.75 -18.53 17.77
N GLY A 12 9.47 -19.43 16.84
CA GLY A 12 9.99 -19.40 15.49
C GLY A 12 9.54 -18.10 14.86
N ASP A 13 10.51 -17.39 14.30
CA ASP A 13 10.36 -16.28 13.36
C ASP A 13 9.02 -16.39 12.64
N LEU A 14 8.08 -15.51 12.97
CA LEU A 14 6.78 -15.48 12.30
C LEU A 14 7.08 -15.25 10.81
N ALA A 15 6.83 -16.26 9.98
CA ALA A 15 7.21 -16.22 8.57
C ALA A 15 6.27 -15.27 7.81
N ILE A 16 6.62 -13.98 7.82
CA ILE A 16 5.93 -12.93 7.08
C ILE A 16 6.62 -12.79 5.72
N GLU A 17 5.88 -13.00 4.64
CA GLU A 17 6.33 -12.63 3.30
C GLU A 17 6.08 -11.14 3.07
N THR A 18 7.09 -10.41 2.61
CA THR A 18 6.99 -8.99 2.25
C THR A 18 6.97 -8.81 0.74
N ARG A 19 5.99 -8.08 0.22
CA ARG A 19 5.88 -7.70 -1.20
C ARG A 19 5.86 -6.20 -1.37
N GLY A 20 6.53 -5.67 -2.40
CA GLY A 20 6.66 -4.21 -2.58
C GLY A 20 7.85 -3.65 -1.81
N VAL A 21 8.03 -2.33 -1.88
CA VAL A 21 9.24 -1.64 -1.41
C VAL A 21 8.96 -0.30 -0.69
N LEU A 22 7.77 0.28 -0.85
CA LEU A 22 7.39 1.54 -0.21
C LEU A 22 6.64 1.30 1.09
N ALA A 23 7.24 1.67 2.21
CA ALA A 23 6.62 1.69 3.54
C ALA A 23 6.83 3.06 4.21
N PRO A 24 6.29 4.15 3.63
CA PRO A 24 6.53 5.49 4.16
C PRO A 24 5.98 5.61 5.58
N SER A 25 6.82 6.08 6.48
CA SER A 25 6.50 6.24 7.90
C SER A 25 5.88 7.60 8.21
N THR A 26 6.10 8.59 7.32
CA THR A 26 5.55 9.95 7.42
C THR A 26 4.79 10.36 6.16
N ALA A 27 3.91 11.36 6.30
CA ALA A 27 3.19 11.96 5.17
C ALA A 27 4.14 12.63 4.15
N GLU A 28 5.23 13.25 4.64
CA GLU A 28 6.25 13.87 3.80
C GLU A 28 7.03 12.82 2.98
N GLU A 29 7.42 11.70 3.61
CA GLU A 29 8.01 10.57 2.89
C GLU A 29 7.06 10.04 1.83
N ALA A 30 5.78 9.85 2.16
CA ALA A 30 4.78 9.40 1.20
C ALA A 30 4.66 10.36 0.01
N ALA A 31 4.62 11.68 0.25
CA ALA A 31 4.54 12.69 -0.79
C ALA A 31 5.79 12.72 -1.67
N ARG A 32 6.99 12.56 -1.08
CA ARG A 32 8.25 12.47 -1.83
C ARG A 32 8.28 11.24 -2.74
N GLU A 33 7.99 10.06 -2.19
CA GLU A 33 7.96 8.80 -2.95
C GLU A 33 6.90 8.84 -4.06
N TYR A 34 5.73 9.41 -3.78
CA TYR A 34 4.72 9.70 -4.79
C TYR A 34 5.28 10.65 -5.86
N GLY A 35 6.00 11.71 -5.47
CA GLY A 35 6.85 12.58 -6.29
C GLY A 35 7.65 11.82 -7.35
N GLU A 36 8.46 10.89 -6.86
CA GLU A 36 9.40 10.11 -7.64
C GLU A 36 8.73 9.13 -8.62
N ALA A 37 7.49 8.73 -8.39
CA ALA A 37 6.70 7.91 -9.32
C ALA A 37 6.24 8.69 -10.58
N GLY A 38 6.21 10.02 -10.55
CA GLY A 38 5.69 10.86 -11.64
C GLY A 38 6.40 10.67 -12.99
N PRO A 39 7.75 10.75 -13.05
CA PRO A 39 8.49 10.51 -14.29
C PRO A 39 8.26 9.10 -14.87
N ALA A 40 8.19 8.08 -14.02
CA ALA A 40 7.90 6.71 -14.44
C ALA A 40 6.49 6.58 -15.05
N ALA A 41 5.48 7.20 -14.42
CA ALA A 41 4.12 7.24 -14.93
C ALA A 41 4.04 7.87 -16.33
N GLN A 42 4.71 9.00 -16.54
CA GLN A 42 4.77 9.67 -17.85
C GLN A 42 5.37 8.76 -18.93
N VAL A 43 6.46 8.06 -18.62
CA VAL A 43 7.12 7.15 -19.56
C VAL A 43 6.22 5.96 -19.89
N VAL A 44 5.60 5.33 -18.88
CA VAL A 44 4.72 4.18 -19.07
C VAL A 44 3.52 4.53 -19.95
N VAL A 45 2.85 5.65 -19.68
CA VAL A 45 1.70 6.08 -20.50
C VAL A 45 2.14 6.41 -21.93
N ARG A 46 3.28 7.10 -22.09
CA ARG A 46 3.82 7.41 -23.43
C ARG A 46 4.10 6.17 -24.26
N GLU A 47 4.82 5.20 -23.71
CA GLU A 47 5.16 3.98 -24.44
C GLU A 47 3.92 3.11 -24.71
N THR A 48 2.93 3.15 -23.81
CA THR A 48 1.64 2.45 -24.02
C THR A 48 0.83 3.10 -25.15
N ALA A 49 0.69 4.42 -25.17
CA ALA A 49 0.00 5.14 -26.25
C ALA A 49 0.69 4.93 -27.60
N LYS A 50 2.02 4.91 -27.61
CA LYS A 50 2.82 4.58 -28.80
C LYS A 50 2.61 3.14 -29.26
N ALA A 51 2.53 2.17 -28.34
CA ALA A 51 2.21 0.77 -28.69
C ALA A 51 0.79 0.62 -29.25
N MET A 52 -0.13 1.50 -28.84
CA MET A 52 -1.47 1.63 -29.41
C MET A 52 -1.51 2.41 -30.74
N ALA A 53 -0.35 2.85 -31.24
CA ALA A 53 -0.19 3.60 -32.48
C ALA A 53 -0.92 4.97 -32.50
N PHE A 54 -1.08 5.61 -31.34
CA PHE A 54 -1.56 6.99 -31.29
C PHE A 54 -0.58 7.89 -32.04
N ASP A 55 -1.11 8.77 -32.88
CA ASP A 55 -0.33 9.87 -33.44
C ASP A 55 -0.20 11.03 -32.43
N ALA A 56 0.52 12.08 -32.81
CA ALA A 56 0.76 13.21 -31.92
C ALA A 56 -0.55 13.94 -31.53
N ALA A 57 -1.50 14.09 -32.46
CA ALA A 57 -2.75 14.79 -32.20
C ALA A 57 -3.64 13.97 -31.26
N GLU A 58 -3.74 12.66 -31.48
CA GLU A 58 -4.49 11.74 -30.61
C GLU A 58 -3.84 11.62 -29.23
N TYR A 59 -2.50 11.61 -29.16
CA TYR A 59 -1.78 11.64 -27.88
C TYR A 59 -2.10 12.90 -27.09
N ASP A 60 -2.00 14.08 -27.71
CA ASP A 60 -2.25 15.36 -27.05
C ASP A 60 -3.72 15.51 -26.60
N GLU A 61 -4.66 14.94 -27.35
CA GLU A 61 -6.09 14.95 -27.00
C GLU A 61 -6.39 14.00 -25.83
N ARG A 62 -5.83 12.78 -25.83
CA ARG A 62 -6.25 11.71 -24.92
C ARG A 62 -5.36 11.51 -23.71
N VAL A 63 -4.07 11.86 -23.79
CA VAL A 63 -3.12 11.71 -22.69
C VAL A 63 -3.09 13.00 -21.88
N THR A 64 -4.12 13.16 -21.04
CA THR A 64 -4.25 14.30 -20.13
C THR A 64 -3.38 14.14 -18.89
N SER A 65 -3.27 15.21 -18.09
CA SER A 65 -2.69 15.15 -16.74
C SER A 65 -3.32 14.04 -15.90
N ASP A 66 -4.65 13.91 -15.95
CA ASP A 66 -5.41 12.94 -15.14
C ASP A 66 -5.05 11.50 -15.51
N VAL A 67 -4.72 11.23 -16.78
CA VAL A 67 -4.24 9.91 -17.22
C VAL A 67 -2.86 9.62 -16.63
N ILE A 68 -1.96 10.60 -16.63
CA ILE A 68 -0.63 10.47 -16.03
C ILE A 68 -0.74 10.29 -14.51
N GLU A 69 -1.60 11.07 -13.85
CA GLU A 69 -1.88 10.96 -12.42
C GLU A 69 -2.46 9.58 -12.08
N THR A 70 -3.40 9.07 -12.87
CA THR A 70 -3.95 7.71 -12.66
C THR A 70 -2.85 6.64 -12.77
N ALA A 71 -1.93 6.77 -13.72
CA ALA A 71 -0.80 5.84 -13.83
C ALA A 71 0.16 5.97 -12.64
N ARG A 72 0.37 7.19 -12.14
CA ARG A 72 1.20 7.47 -10.96
C ARG A 72 0.58 6.89 -9.69
N ASP A 73 -0.73 7.09 -9.48
CA ASP A 73 -1.53 6.48 -8.41
C ASP A 73 -1.31 4.96 -8.39
N ALA A 74 -1.45 4.33 -9.55
CA ALA A 74 -1.29 2.88 -9.71
C ALA A 74 0.13 2.42 -9.41
N ILE A 75 1.15 3.10 -9.93
CA ILE A 75 2.56 2.76 -9.67
C ILE A 75 2.86 2.85 -8.18
N PHE A 76 2.50 3.95 -7.52
CA PHE A 76 2.75 4.12 -6.10
C PHE A 76 2.03 3.04 -5.28
N ALA A 77 0.74 2.79 -5.56
CA ALA A 77 -0.04 1.76 -4.87
C ALA A 77 0.56 0.36 -5.04
N GLU A 78 1.02 0.00 -6.25
CA GLU A 78 1.66 -1.29 -6.54
C GLU A 78 3.05 -1.45 -5.94
N LEU A 79 3.70 -0.36 -5.53
CA LEU A 79 4.98 -0.40 -4.84
C LEU A 79 4.83 -0.44 -3.33
N LEU A 80 3.64 -0.19 -2.77
CA LEU A 80 3.40 -0.30 -1.33
C LEU A 80 3.78 -1.69 -0.81
N VAL A 81 4.50 -1.69 0.31
CA VAL A 81 4.81 -2.88 1.06
C VAL A 81 3.52 -3.54 1.52
N VAL A 82 3.44 -4.85 1.38
CA VAL A 82 2.35 -5.67 1.89
C VAL A 82 2.98 -6.86 2.58
N ASN A 83 2.61 -7.03 3.84
CA ASN A 83 2.96 -8.21 4.63
C ASN A 83 1.89 -9.27 4.36
N VAL A 84 2.31 -10.52 4.23
CA VAL A 84 1.46 -11.67 3.93
C VAL A 84 1.78 -12.76 4.93
N ALA A 85 0.77 -13.20 5.69
CA ALA A 85 0.91 -14.29 6.65
C ALA A 85 -0.45 -14.88 7.02
N ASP A 86 -0.44 -15.85 7.94
CA ASP A 86 -1.66 -16.32 8.59
C ASP A 86 -2.19 -15.33 9.64
N ARG A 87 -3.43 -15.58 10.06
CA ARG A 87 -4.19 -14.76 11.00
C ARG A 87 -3.49 -14.66 12.36
N SER A 88 -2.98 -15.77 12.88
CA SER A 88 -2.27 -15.79 14.16
C SER A 88 -1.00 -14.94 14.12
N THR A 89 -0.29 -14.96 13.00
CA THR A 89 0.89 -14.13 12.76
C THR A 89 0.53 -12.65 12.69
N PHE A 90 -0.55 -12.31 11.99
CA PHE A 90 -1.06 -10.95 11.95
C PHE A 90 -1.45 -10.43 13.34
N GLU A 91 -2.16 -11.24 14.14
CA GLU A 91 -2.54 -10.89 15.52
C GLU A 91 -1.32 -10.69 16.41
N ALA A 92 -0.36 -11.62 16.37
CA ALA A 92 0.88 -11.51 17.13
C ALA A 92 1.73 -10.29 16.69
N TRP A 93 1.72 -9.96 15.39
CA TRP A 93 2.34 -8.73 14.89
C TRP A 93 1.63 -7.49 15.47
N LEU A 94 0.29 -7.46 15.44
CA LEU A 94 -0.51 -6.33 15.89
C LEU A 94 -0.33 -6.07 17.40
N GLU A 95 -0.36 -7.11 18.23
CA GLU A 95 -0.12 -7.03 19.69
C GLU A 95 1.24 -6.43 20.05
N ARG A 96 2.24 -6.62 19.18
CA ARG A 96 3.61 -6.10 19.34
C ARG A 96 3.83 -4.77 18.63
N SER A 97 2.87 -4.35 17.81
CA SER A 97 2.95 -3.11 17.05
C SER A 97 2.51 -1.92 17.91
N GLN A 98 2.60 -0.73 17.32
CA GLN A 98 2.12 0.51 17.94
C GLN A 98 0.64 0.80 17.66
N PHE A 99 -0.04 -0.01 16.86
CA PHE A 99 -1.40 0.25 16.39
C PHE A 99 -2.43 -0.34 17.34
N ASP A 100 -3.54 0.38 17.56
CA ASP A 100 -4.69 -0.16 18.27
C ASP A 100 -5.46 -1.14 17.36
N PRO A 101 -5.93 -2.29 17.87
CA PRO A 101 -6.84 -3.16 17.12
C PRO A 101 -8.06 -2.45 16.52
N ASP A 102 -8.56 -1.39 17.16
CA ASP A 102 -9.69 -0.60 16.66
C ASP A 102 -9.34 0.25 15.42
N ASP A 103 -8.06 0.50 15.17
CA ASP A 103 -7.56 1.26 14.01
C ASP A 103 -7.28 0.39 12.77
N VAL A 104 -7.55 -0.91 12.86
CA VAL A 104 -7.39 -1.86 11.75
C VAL A 104 -8.62 -1.82 10.84
N VAL A 105 -8.42 -1.42 9.59
CA VAL A 105 -9.42 -1.55 8.53
C VAL A 105 -9.26 -2.91 7.85
N LEU A 106 -9.99 -3.92 8.34
CA LEU A 106 -9.99 -5.27 7.79
C LEU A 106 -11.04 -5.44 6.68
N LEU A 107 -10.59 -5.86 5.50
CA LEU A 107 -11.43 -6.13 4.34
C LEU A 107 -11.59 -7.63 4.13
N GLY A 108 -12.83 -8.11 3.99
CA GLY A 108 -13.12 -9.52 3.73
C GLY A 108 -13.89 -10.18 4.87
N GLY A 109 -13.77 -11.49 4.98
CA GLY A 109 -14.55 -12.30 5.92
C GLY A 109 -13.75 -12.66 7.17
N GLU A 110 -14.43 -12.72 8.32
CA GLU A 110 -13.80 -13.01 9.63
C GLU A 110 -13.30 -14.45 9.76
N ASN A 111 -13.80 -15.38 8.92
CA ASN A 111 -13.52 -16.83 9.01
C ASN A 111 -12.46 -17.30 8.00
N VAL A 112 -11.42 -16.50 7.77
CA VAL A 112 -10.41 -16.77 6.74
C VAL A 112 -9.01 -16.65 7.34
N ASP A 113 -8.19 -17.68 7.11
CA ASP A 113 -6.91 -17.83 7.81
C ASP A 113 -5.79 -16.94 7.27
N GLY A 114 -5.82 -16.56 5.99
CA GLY A 114 -4.80 -15.71 5.38
C GLY A 114 -5.09 -14.23 5.57
N VAL A 115 -4.09 -13.44 5.96
CA VAL A 115 -4.18 -11.98 6.08
C VAL A 115 -3.03 -11.31 5.36
N VAL A 116 -3.37 -10.29 4.58
CA VAL A 116 -2.40 -9.31 4.08
C VAL A 116 -2.61 -7.98 4.77
N TRP A 117 -1.54 -7.25 5.09
CA TRP A 117 -1.65 -5.95 5.75
C TRP A 117 -0.54 -4.97 5.38
N HIS A 118 -0.88 -3.69 5.42
CA HIS A 118 0.04 -2.56 5.24
C HIS A 118 -0.20 -1.54 6.37
N PRO A 119 0.79 -1.34 7.27
CA PRO A 119 0.71 -0.31 8.28
C PRO A 119 0.95 1.08 7.68
N VAL A 120 0.21 2.09 8.17
CA VAL A 120 0.40 3.50 7.81
C VAL A 120 0.61 4.32 9.07
N PRO A 121 1.85 4.38 9.61
CA PRO A 121 2.12 4.94 10.95
C PRO A 121 1.64 6.38 11.14
N PHE A 122 1.88 7.26 10.16
CA PHE A 122 1.48 8.67 10.25
C PHE A 122 -0.03 8.92 10.21
N ALA A 123 -0.81 7.90 9.82
CA ALA A 123 -2.27 7.93 9.83
C ALA A 123 -2.84 7.01 10.92
N GLU A 124 -1.96 6.47 11.79
CA GLU A 124 -2.30 5.60 12.93
C GLU A 124 -3.21 4.42 12.55
N THR A 125 -3.13 3.91 11.32
CA THR A 125 -4.04 2.87 10.82
C THR A 125 -3.30 1.72 10.14
N VAL A 126 -3.95 0.55 10.10
CA VAL A 126 -3.50 -0.61 9.33
C VAL A 126 -4.58 -0.99 8.34
N ILE A 127 -4.24 -1.05 7.05
CA ILE A 127 -5.16 -1.57 6.04
C ILE A 127 -4.86 -3.04 5.85
N ALA A 128 -5.86 -3.90 6.05
CA ALA A 128 -5.72 -5.33 5.95
C ALA A 128 -6.78 -5.93 5.03
N ALA A 129 -6.48 -7.09 4.44
CA ALA A 129 -7.45 -7.89 3.70
C ALA A 129 -7.24 -9.39 3.96
N THR A 130 -8.34 -10.13 4.06
CA THR A 130 -8.29 -11.60 4.25
C THR A 130 -8.29 -12.34 2.91
N TYR A 131 -7.67 -13.52 2.85
CA TYR A 131 -7.69 -14.38 1.66
C TYR A 131 -7.66 -15.87 2.02
N HIS A 132 -8.35 -16.69 1.21
CA HIS A 132 -8.26 -18.15 1.31
C HIS A 132 -7.13 -18.67 0.40
N GLU A 133 -7.35 -18.66 -0.91
CA GLU A 133 -6.35 -19.11 -1.90
C GLU A 133 -5.81 -17.96 -2.77
N ALA A 134 -6.58 -16.88 -2.93
CA ALA A 134 -6.29 -15.81 -3.89
C ALA A 134 -5.47 -14.66 -3.25
N VAL A 135 -4.23 -14.92 -2.85
CA VAL A 135 -3.38 -13.94 -2.17
C VAL A 135 -3.14 -12.68 -3.01
N ASP A 136 -2.88 -12.82 -4.32
CA ASP A 136 -2.60 -11.69 -5.21
C ASP A 136 -3.79 -10.73 -5.32
N ALA A 137 -5.02 -11.27 -5.30
CA ALA A 137 -6.24 -10.47 -5.33
C ALA A 137 -6.42 -9.67 -4.03
N ALA A 138 -6.07 -10.26 -2.89
CA ALA A 138 -6.11 -9.59 -1.61
C ALA A 138 -5.04 -8.49 -1.50
N VAL A 139 -3.80 -8.75 -1.96
CA VAL A 139 -2.73 -7.74 -2.07
C VAL A 139 -3.20 -6.55 -2.91
N SER A 140 -3.76 -6.81 -4.10
CA SER A 140 -4.25 -5.74 -4.98
C SER A 140 -5.43 -4.98 -4.37
N THR A 141 -6.33 -5.67 -3.65
CA THR A 141 -7.47 -5.04 -2.96
C THR A 141 -7.00 -4.14 -1.82
N LEU A 142 -6.06 -4.63 -1.02
CA LEU A 142 -5.44 -3.88 0.06
C LEU A 142 -4.75 -2.62 -0.47
N ARG A 143 -3.90 -2.74 -1.50
CA ARG A 143 -3.17 -1.60 -2.08
C ARG A 143 -4.11 -0.51 -2.59
N ARG A 144 -5.17 -0.90 -3.29
CA ARG A 144 -6.22 0.03 -3.76
C ARG A 144 -6.92 0.73 -2.59
N ASN A 145 -7.20 0.03 -1.50
CA ASN A 145 -7.83 0.63 -0.33
C ASN A 145 -6.88 1.54 0.46
N ALA A 146 -5.62 1.13 0.65
CA ALA A 146 -4.61 1.96 1.28
C ALA A 146 -4.41 3.27 0.50
N PHE A 147 -4.28 3.18 -0.82
CA PHE A 147 -4.16 4.36 -1.66
C PHE A 147 -5.39 5.27 -1.55
N GLY A 148 -6.58 4.71 -1.79
CA GLY A 148 -7.81 5.51 -1.88
C GLY A 148 -8.26 6.11 -0.54
N ARG A 149 -8.03 5.42 0.58
CA ARG A 149 -8.49 5.85 1.91
C ARG A 149 -7.51 6.77 2.62
N VAL A 150 -6.21 6.57 2.41
CA VAL A 150 -5.18 7.29 3.17
C VAL A 150 -4.36 8.19 2.25
N TYR A 151 -3.60 7.60 1.32
CA TYR A 151 -2.60 8.35 0.57
C TYR A 151 -3.19 9.42 -0.36
N ARG A 152 -4.36 9.19 -0.97
CA ARG A 152 -5.01 10.21 -1.81
C ARG A 152 -5.31 11.50 -1.04
N GLY A 153 -5.71 11.41 0.23
CA GLY A 153 -5.94 12.58 1.08
C GLY A 153 -4.64 13.34 1.35
N VAL A 154 -3.57 12.62 1.69
CA VAL A 154 -2.23 13.19 1.95
C VAL A 154 -1.72 13.99 0.75
N PHE A 155 -1.86 13.45 -0.47
CA PHE A 155 -1.35 14.10 -1.67
C PHE A 155 -2.18 15.31 -2.07
N ALA A 156 -3.51 15.25 -1.90
CA ALA A 156 -4.38 16.40 -2.12
C ALA A 156 -4.07 17.57 -1.17
N GLU A 157 -3.71 17.28 0.09
CA GLU A 157 -3.31 18.29 1.06
C GLU A 157 -1.94 18.90 0.74
N ALA A 158 -0.97 18.08 0.32
CA ALA A 158 0.35 18.54 -0.10
C ALA A 158 0.28 19.50 -1.31
N ASP A 159 -0.48 19.12 -2.34
CA ASP A 159 -0.67 19.93 -3.55
C ASP A 159 -1.49 21.22 -3.28
N GLY A 160 -2.39 21.19 -2.29
CA GLY A 160 -3.16 22.34 -1.84
C GLY A 160 -2.37 23.30 -0.94
N GLY A 161 -1.41 22.80 -0.18
CA GLY A 161 -0.61 23.55 0.80
C GLY A 161 0.39 24.53 0.17
N GLU A 162 0.92 24.24 -1.02
CA GLU A 162 1.86 25.13 -1.72
C GLU A 162 1.21 26.42 -2.27
N LYS A 163 -0.12 26.44 -2.48
CA LYS A 163 -0.80 27.63 -3.03
C LYS A 163 -1.12 28.72 -1.98
N GLY A 164 -0.84 28.47 -0.69
CA GLY A 164 -1.17 29.37 0.42
C GLY A 164 -0.04 30.31 0.88
N SER A 165 1.21 30.12 0.45
CA SER A 165 2.36 30.91 0.94
C SER A 165 2.96 31.81 -0.15
N ARG A 166 2.18 32.81 -0.58
CA ARG A 166 2.72 34.01 -1.22
C ARG A 166 1.84 35.23 -0.93
N VAL A 167 1.89 35.66 0.32
CA VAL A 167 1.50 36.98 0.84
C VAL A 167 2.57 37.23 1.92
N ASP A 168 3.51 38.17 1.84
CA ASP A 168 3.59 39.50 1.24
C ASP A 168 4.95 39.76 0.56
#